data_AF-A0A923XGN8-F1
#
_entry.id   AF-A0A923XGN8-F1
#
_cell.length_a   1.000
_cell.length_b   1.000
_cell.length_c   1.000
_cell.angle_alpha   90.00
_cell.angle_beta   90.00
_cell.angle_gamma   90.00
#
_symmetry.space_group_name_H-M   'P 1'
#
loop_
_entity.id
_entity.type
_entity.pdbx_description
1 polymer ?
#
loop_
_entity_poly.entity_id
_entity_poly.type
_entity_poly.pdbx_seq_one_letter_code
_entity_poly.pdbx_strand_id
1 'polypeptide(L)'
;TRLLRVGIYGAVYTTVSLVPVDQAHGFWTSWYGWPLALVFYDFCYYWLHRAGHECALFWGAHVVHHQSQDYNLSTALRQTSSGALVGWVFYLPMALAGVPPIVFGTVALIDLLYQFWVHTEHVGKLGWFDRWFCSPSNHRVHHAVNDDYLDRNYGGVLIVWDRLFGSFREEGEPCVYGTRSPLDSWDPLWSNAEVYWALARDSWHARNWIDKLRVWFKPPGWRPADVAARFPKPLFALAQAQRFYPPVSQWVAWFGAVQFVLLLQCVALFLWHADRMPLAQSAVWLAALAAGLWSVGAVLQGRITVLEVLLIEAAALATVTGAENLVLLHRLFKPLALLFAIGFVVQRNRTTKAPARFDLLLLAGLAFSLLGDCFLMVPGFFIPGLVAFLVAHLFYIAMFKQGVPWLPSTRALLVALALGGAMYGFLFPGLTPVLRVAVAAYVIVISLMAAQAIGRAAWLCDKASVAAAIGACFFMLSDSLLATNKFALQFPMAQFLVLATYYMAQILIARNARPDAVASMLPASPPAPAALPAAVR
;
A
#
# COMPACT_ATOMS: atom_id res chain seq x y z
N THR A 1 14.66 -6.61 -4.60
CA THR A 1 14.43 -7.76 -5.51
C THR A 1 15.54 -8.79 -5.33
N ARG A 2 15.33 -10.07 -5.72
CA ARG A 2 16.41 -11.08 -5.72
C ARG A 2 17.61 -10.65 -6.59
N LEU A 3 17.36 -9.85 -7.64
CA LEU A 3 18.39 -9.18 -8.44
C LEU A 3 19.31 -8.28 -7.62
N LEU A 4 18.81 -7.55 -6.62
CA LEU A 4 19.66 -6.76 -5.72
C LEU A 4 20.59 -7.67 -4.91
N ARG A 5 20.06 -8.74 -4.32
CA ARG A 5 20.85 -9.71 -3.55
C ARG A 5 21.91 -10.37 -4.42
N VAL A 6 21.53 -10.89 -5.59
CA VAL A 6 22.44 -11.55 -6.54
C VAL A 6 23.45 -10.56 -7.14
N GLY A 7 23.03 -9.33 -7.41
CA GLY A 7 23.89 -8.27 -7.93
C GLY A 7 24.96 -7.83 -6.92
N ILE A 8 24.56 -7.56 -5.67
CA ILE A 8 25.50 -7.25 -4.58
C ILE A 8 26.43 -8.45 -4.34
N TYR A 9 25.87 -9.66 -4.30
CA TYR A 9 26.64 -10.89 -4.13
C TYR A 9 27.70 -11.04 -5.25
N GLY A 10 27.31 -10.85 -6.52
CA GLY A 10 28.22 -10.91 -7.65
C GLY A 10 29.30 -9.82 -7.62
N ALA A 11 28.96 -8.60 -7.20
CA ALA A 11 29.92 -7.52 -7.02
C ALA A 11 30.95 -7.86 -5.93
N VAL A 12 30.52 -8.41 -4.79
CA VAL A 12 31.43 -8.82 -3.70
C VAL A 12 32.30 -10.01 -4.14
N TYR A 13 31.69 -11.01 -4.79
CA TYR A 13 32.39 -12.18 -5.32
C TYR A 13 33.52 -11.79 -6.28
N THR A 14 33.30 -10.79 -7.14
CA THR A 14 34.30 -10.35 -8.13
C THR A 14 35.40 -9.46 -7.54
N THR A 15 35.17 -8.81 -6.39
CA THR A 15 36.09 -7.79 -5.85
C THR A 15 36.82 -8.20 -4.57
N VAL A 16 36.24 -9.08 -3.75
CA VAL A 16 36.75 -9.39 -2.39
C VAL A 16 36.83 -10.89 -2.10
N SER A 17 36.76 -11.76 -3.13
CA SER A 17 36.95 -13.19 -2.89
C SER A 17 38.37 -13.47 -2.36
N LEU A 18 38.45 -14.23 -1.27
CA LEU A 18 39.72 -14.56 -0.60
C LEU A 18 40.51 -15.66 -1.33
N VAL A 19 39.88 -16.32 -2.29
CA VAL A 19 40.45 -17.40 -3.09
C VAL A 19 40.48 -16.95 -4.55
N PRO A 20 41.55 -17.22 -5.32
CA PRO A 20 41.57 -16.93 -6.74
C PRO A 20 40.33 -17.51 -7.44
N VAL A 21 39.63 -16.67 -8.19
CA VAL A 21 38.30 -16.98 -8.75
C VAL A 21 38.28 -18.32 -9.52
N ASP A 22 39.32 -18.60 -10.29
CA ASP A 22 39.41 -19.84 -11.09
C ASP A 22 39.53 -21.09 -10.20
N GLN A 23 40.30 -21.02 -9.11
CA GLN A 23 40.48 -22.13 -8.18
C GLN A 23 39.21 -22.37 -7.36
N ALA A 24 38.59 -21.29 -6.88
CA ALA A 24 37.31 -21.37 -6.17
C ALA A 24 36.22 -21.96 -7.08
N HIS A 25 36.15 -21.51 -8.33
CA HIS A 25 35.20 -22.02 -9.31
C HIS A 25 35.39 -23.53 -9.53
N GLY A 26 36.62 -24.01 -9.72
CA GLY A 26 36.91 -25.44 -9.89
C GLY A 26 36.48 -26.29 -8.70
N PHE A 27 36.71 -25.80 -7.48
CA PHE A 27 36.28 -26.50 -6.26
C PHE A 27 34.76 -26.55 -6.13
N TRP A 28 34.08 -25.40 -6.22
CA TRP A 28 32.63 -25.32 -5.96
C TRP A 28 31.77 -25.96 -7.05
N THR A 29 32.30 -26.10 -8.26
CA THR A 29 31.60 -26.79 -9.37
C THR A 29 31.87 -28.30 -9.41
N SER A 30 32.73 -28.82 -8.54
CA SER A 30 32.96 -30.26 -8.38
C SER A 30 31.73 -30.96 -7.76
N TRP A 31 31.67 -32.29 -7.89
CA TRP A 31 30.53 -33.08 -7.38
C TRP A 31 30.32 -32.97 -5.86
N TYR A 32 31.39 -32.72 -5.08
CA TYR A 32 31.32 -32.52 -3.63
C TYR A 32 31.17 -31.04 -3.24
N GLY A 33 31.59 -30.12 -4.11
CA GLY A 33 31.40 -28.69 -3.94
C GLY A 33 29.92 -28.29 -3.91
N TRP A 34 29.09 -28.93 -4.74
CA TRP A 34 27.64 -28.68 -4.79
C TRP A 34 26.91 -28.99 -3.46
N PRO A 35 27.02 -30.21 -2.88
CA PRO A 35 26.47 -30.50 -1.55
C PRO A 35 27.00 -29.57 -0.46
N LEU A 36 28.31 -29.26 -0.48
CA LEU A 36 28.89 -28.35 0.50
C LEU A 36 28.32 -26.94 0.38
N ALA A 37 28.11 -26.44 -0.85
CA ALA A 37 27.50 -25.15 -1.10
C ALA A 37 26.04 -25.11 -0.61
N LEU A 38 25.29 -26.21 -0.77
CA LEU A 38 23.93 -26.32 -0.24
C LEU A 38 23.91 -26.27 1.29
N VAL A 39 24.78 -27.03 1.96
CA VAL A 39 24.91 -27.01 3.43
C VAL A 39 25.35 -25.63 3.92
N PHE A 40 26.27 -24.97 3.23
CA PHE A 40 26.72 -23.62 3.57
C PHE A 40 25.61 -22.58 3.37
N TYR A 41 24.83 -22.70 2.28
CA TYR A 41 23.67 -21.84 2.05
C TYR A 41 22.63 -22.01 3.16
N ASP A 42 22.28 -23.25 3.52
CA ASP A 42 21.31 -23.57 4.57
C ASP A 42 21.79 -23.05 5.95
N PHE A 43 23.10 -23.12 6.24
CA PHE A 43 23.68 -22.50 7.42
C PHE A 43 23.54 -20.96 7.43
N CYS A 44 23.83 -20.30 6.30
CA CYS A 44 23.60 -18.86 6.16
C CYS A 44 22.11 -18.50 6.31
N TYR A 45 21.22 -19.33 5.74
CA TYR A 45 19.78 -19.18 5.86
C TYR A 45 19.33 -19.28 7.32
N TYR A 46 19.82 -20.26 8.09
CA TYR A 46 19.50 -20.40 9.51
C TYR A 46 19.72 -19.09 10.29
N TRP A 47 20.86 -18.43 10.09
CA TRP A 47 21.15 -17.16 10.77
C TRP A 47 20.29 -16.00 10.29
N LEU A 48 20.02 -15.92 8.98
CA LEU A 48 19.08 -14.93 8.43
C LEU A 48 17.68 -15.14 9.01
N HIS A 49 17.23 -16.39 9.09
CA HIS A 49 15.91 -16.75 9.54
C HIS A 49 15.76 -16.49 11.04
N ARG A 50 16.75 -16.91 11.84
CA ARG A 50 16.84 -16.58 13.28
C ARG A 50 16.83 -15.07 13.52
N ALA A 51 17.60 -14.29 12.76
CA ALA A 51 17.56 -12.82 12.86
C ALA A 51 16.16 -12.28 12.52
N GLY A 52 15.47 -12.91 11.56
CA GLY A 52 14.07 -12.66 11.24
C GLY A 52 13.13 -12.74 12.45
N HIS A 53 13.44 -13.55 13.45
CA HIS A 53 12.62 -13.70 14.66
C HIS A 53 13.17 -12.96 15.88
N GLU A 54 14.48 -12.80 15.99
CA GLU A 54 15.11 -12.21 17.18
C GLU A 54 15.43 -10.71 17.05
N CYS A 55 15.20 -10.09 15.89
CA CYS A 55 15.44 -8.66 15.65
C CYS A 55 14.26 -8.01 14.91
N ALA A 56 13.72 -6.93 15.48
CA ALA A 56 12.51 -6.28 14.97
C ALA A 56 12.60 -5.78 13.53
N LEU A 57 13.77 -5.28 13.10
CA LEU A 57 14.02 -4.86 11.72
C LEU A 57 13.88 -6.03 10.74
N PHE A 58 14.48 -7.18 11.07
CA PHE A 58 14.41 -8.37 10.23
C PHE A 58 13.05 -9.06 10.34
N TRP A 59 12.37 -8.96 11.48
CA TRP A 59 10.99 -9.40 11.64
C TRP A 59 10.03 -8.64 10.73
N GLY A 60 10.15 -7.31 10.60
CA GLY A 60 9.39 -6.56 9.61
C GLY A 60 9.64 -7.04 8.16
N ALA A 61 10.79 -7.67 7.93
CA ALA A 61 11.18 -8.29 6.67
C ALA A 61 10.87 -9.79 6.57
N HIS A 62 10.17 -10.37 7.54
CA HIS A 62 9.80 -11.79 7.56
C HIS A 62 8.32 -12.03 7.90
N VAL A 63 7.73 -11.19 8.74
CA VAL A 63 6.39 -11.31 9.34
C VAL A 63 5.25 -11.66 8.38
N VAL A 64 5.26 -11.20 7.12
CA VAL A 64 4.19 -11.51 6.13
C VAL A 64 4.06 -13.02 5.91
N HIS A 65 5.16 -13.76 6.08
CA HIS A 65 5.20 -15.21 6.03
C HIS A 65 4.44 -15.85 7.21
N HIS A 66 4.55 -15.27 8.40
CA HIS A 66 3.92 -15.76 9.64
C HIS A 66 2.52 -15.21 9.91
N GLN A 67 2.10 -14.12 9.26
CA GLN A 67 0.80 -13.46 9.49
C GLN A 67 -0.41 -14.34 9.12
N SER A 68 -0.23 -15.43 8.36
CA SER A 68 -1.34 -16.32 8.01
C SER A 68 -1.84 -17.09 9.23
N GLN A 69 -3.14 -17.02 9.49
CA GLN A 69 -3.80 -17.79 10.55
C GLN A 69 -4.28 -19.16 10.08
N ASP A 70 -4.18 -19.42 8.77
CA ASP A 70 -4.35 -20.71 8.11
C ASP A 70 -2.98 -21.20 7.64
N TYR A 71 -2.64 -22.47 7.93
CA TYR A 71 -1.35 -23.03 7.57
C TYR A 71 -1.48 -24.09 6.46
N ASN A 72 -1.03 -23.73 5.26
CA ASN A 72 -1.08 -24.57 4.08
C ASN A 72 -0.04 -24.10 3.05
N LEU A 73 0.07 -24.80 1.90
CA LEU A 73 1.11 -24.55 0.90
C LEU A 73 1.11 -23.11 0.36
N SER A 74 -0.01 -22.39 0.38
CA SER A 74 -0.05 -20.98 -0.03
C SER A 74 0.71 -20.06 0.95
N THR A 75 0.90 -20.49 2.20
CA THR A 75 1.71 -19.78 3.22
C THR A 75 3.16 -19.65 2.76
N ALA A 76 3.70 -20.69 2.10
CA ALA A 76 5.03 -20.64 1.50
C ALA A 76 5.19 -19.51 0.48
N LEU A 77 4.12 -19.17 -0.23
CA LEU A 77 4.10 -18.12 -1.26
C LEU A 77 3.92 -16.71 -0.67
N ARG A 78 3.58 -16.58 0.61
CA ARG A 78 3.48 -15.29 1.30
C ARG A 78 4.87 -14.82 1.72
N GLN A 79 5.49 -14.03 0.85
CA GLN A 79 6.84 -13.50 1.06
C GLN A 79 6.81 -11.97 1.22
N THR A 80 7.68 -11.44 2.07
CA THR A 80 7.83 -9.99 2.23
C THR A 80 8.56 -9.37 1.03
N SER A 81 8.34 -8.08 0.79
CA SER A 81 9.08 -7.34 -0.24
C SER A 81 10.40 -6.74 0.26
N SER A 82 10.59 -6.60 1.57
CA SER A 82 11.71 -5.90 2.20
C SER A 82 12.93 -6.78 2.54
N GLY A 83 12.77 -8.11 2.59
CA GLY A 83 13.87 -9.05 2.93
C GLY A 83 15.11 -8.96 2.04
N ALA A 84 14.96 -8.48 0.81
CA ALA A 84 16.08 -8.28 -0.10
C ALA A 84 16.98 -7.07 0.27
N LEU A 85 16.48 -6.11 1.04
CA LEU A 85 17.22 -4.88 1.39
C LEU A 85 18.30 -5.12 2.44
N VAL A 86 18.05 -6.07 3.35
CA VAL A 86 18.91 -6.32 4.52
C VAL A 86 19.45 -7.76 4.58
N GLY A 87 18.75 -8.74 3.99
CA GLY A 87 19.13 -10.15 4.13
C GLY A 87 20.35 -10.59 3.31
N TRP A 88 20.83 -9.77 2.37
CA TRP A 88 22.00 -10.13 1.54
C TRP A 88 23.30 -10.23 2.36
N VAL A 89 23.38 -9.53 3.50
CA VAL A 89 24.56 -9.52 4.38
C VAL A 89 24.92 -10.92 4.89
N PHE A 90 23.90 -11.75 5.18
CA PHE A 90 24.08 -13.11 5.71
C PHE A 90 24.71 -14.07 4.70
N TYR A 91 24.65 -13.76 3.40
CA TYR A 91 25.22 -14.58 2.33
C TYR A 91 26.59 -14.08 1.87
N LEU A 92 27.08 -12.95 2.37
CA LEU A 92 28.44 -12.46 2.07
C LEU A 92 29.55 -13.47 2.40
N PRO A 93 29.47 -14.26 3.49
CA PRO A 93 30.48 -15.29 3.76
C PRO A 93 30.67 -16.27 2.59
N MET A 94 29.60 -16.62 1.87
CA MET A 94 29.69 -17.49 0.69
C MET A 94 30.40 -16.80 -0.48
N ALA A 95 30.14 -15.50 -0.69
CA ALA A 95 30.84 -14.73 -1.72
C ALA A 95 32.34 -14.61 -1.41
N LEU A 96 32.69 -14.38 -0.15
CA LEU A 96 34.08 -14.32 0.33
C LEU A 96 34.79 -15.68 0.17
N ALA A 97 34.09 -16.78 0.42
CA ALA A 97 34.57 -18.14 0.19
C ALA A 97 34.64 -18.53 -1.31
N GLY A 98 34.24 -17.62 -2.21
CA GLY A 98 34.34 -17.81 -3.65
C GLY A 98 33.28 -18.75 -4.23
N VAL A 99 32.11 -18.91 -3.60
CA VAL A 99 31.01 -19.68 -4.19
C VAL A 99 30.48 -18.94 -5.43
N PRO A 100 30.56 -19.53 -6.65
CA PRO A 100 30.17 -18.85 -7.88
C PRO A 100 28.69 -18.43 -7.87
N PRO A 101 28.32 -17.28 -8.48
CA PRO A 101 26.93 -16.81 -8.50
C PRO A 101 25.91 -17.81 -9.04
N ILE A 102 26.29 -18.63 -10.04
CA ILE A 102 25.42 -19.68 -10.59
C ILE A 102 25.20 -20.84 -9.61
N VAL A 103 26.22 -21.20 -8.83
CA VAL A 103 26.12 -22.21 -7.77
C VAL A 103 25.24 -21.66 -6.66
N PHE A 104 25.52 -20.44 -6.19
CA PHE A 104 24.72 -19.73 -5.19
C PHE A 104 23.24 -19.64 -5.58
N GLY A 105 22.94 -19.20 -6.81
CA GLY A 105 21.57 -19.09 -7.31
C GLY A 105 20.85 -20.43 -7.38
N THR A 106 21.55 -21.49 -7.80
CA THR A 106 21.01 -22.85 -7.88
C THR A 106 20.72 -23.44 -6.50
N VAL A 107 21.66 -23.37 -5.55
CA VAL A 107 21.42 -23.90 -4.19
C VAL A 107 20.35 -23.09 -3.45
N ALA A 108 20.27 -21.77 -3.69
CA ALA A 108 19.19 -20.93 -3.18
C ALA A 108 17.81 -21.33 -3.72
N LEU A 109 17.75 -21.81 -4.98
CA LEU A 109 16.51 -22.32 -5.57
C LEU A 109 16.14 -23.69 -5.00
N ILE A 110 17.11 -24.59 -4.81
CA ILE A 110 16.88 -25.91 -4.18
C ILE A 110 16.33 -25.72 -2.77
N ASP A 111 16.97 -24.87 -1.97
CA ASP A 111 16.52 -24.52 -0.62
C ASP A 111 15.09 -23.95 -0.63
N LEU A 112 14.80 -22.99 -1.51
CA LEU A 112 13.45 -22.42 -1.65
C LEU A 112 12.39 -23.49 -1.99
N LEU A 113 12.69 -24.38 -2.93
CA LEU A 113 11.78 -25.45 -3.35
C LEU A 113 11.56 -26.48 -2.22
N TYR A 114 12.61 -26.79 -1.46
CA TYR A 114 12.50 -27.63 -0.27
C TYR A 114 11.57 -26.98 0.76
N GLN A 115 11.72 -25.68 1.01
CA GLN A 115 10.88 -24.98 1.98
C GLN A 115 9.40 -24.89 1.57
N PHE A 116 9.04 -25.12 0.30
CA PHE A 116 7.64 -25.09 -0.12
C PHE A 116 6.80 -26.22 0.52
N TRP A 117 7.26 -27.47 0.44
CA TRP A 117 6.43 -28.64 0.78
C TRP A 117 6.21 -28.80 2.29
N VAL A 118 7.07 -28.22 3.13
CA VAL A 118 6.95 -28.26 4.60
C VAL A 118 5.78 -27.43 5.14
N HIS A 119 5.14 -26.60 4.31
CA HIS A 119 3.98 -25.78 4.68
C HIS A 119 2.65 -26.53 4.59
N THR A 120 2.44 -27.50 5.48
CA THR A 120 1.17 -28.23 5.52
C THR A 120 0.86 -28.80 6.90
N GLU A 121 -0.42 -28.89 7.21
CA GLU A 121 -0.94 -29.64 8.37
C GLU A 121 -1.22 -31.11 8.04
N HIS A 122 -1.24 -31.48 6.76
CA HIS A 122 -1.67 -32.82 6.32
C HIS A 122 -0.62 -33.91 6.59
N VAL A 123 0.64 -33.54 6.71
CA VAL A 123 1.75 -34.47 6.97
C VAL A 123 2.14 -34.36 8.45
N GLY A 124 1.90 -35.41 9.21
CA GLY A 124 2.25 -35.49 10.64
C GLY A 124 3.75 -35.57 10.90
N LYS A 125 4.13 -36.19 12.02
CA LYS A 125 5.54 -36.48 12.34
C LYS A 125 6.10 -37.57 11.43
N LEU A 126 7.34 -37.41 10.99
CA LEU A 126 8.06 -38.36 10.13
C LEU A 126 9.15 -39.13 10.89
N GLY A 127 9.29 -38.91 12.20
CA GLY A 127 10.11 -39.72 13.09
C GLY A 127 11.60 -39.44 12.91
N TRP A 128 12.32 -40.29 12.17
CA TRP A 128 13.76 -40.10 11.96
C TRP A 128 14.06 -38.85 11.12
N PHE A 129 13.17 -38.50 10.20
CA PHE A 129 13.34 -37.37 9.30
C PHE A 129 13.32 -36.03 10.08
N ASP A 130 12.37 -35.87 11.01
CA ASP A 130 12.22 -34.70 11.91
C ASP A 130 13.46 -34.43 12.79
N ARG A 131 14.41 -35.38 12.83
CA ARG A 131 15.66 -35.26 13.59
C ARG A 131 16.77 -34.58 12.81
N TRP A 132 16.78 -34.74 11.48
CA TRP A 132 17.88 -34.32 10.60
C TRP A 132 17.46 -33.22 9.63
N PHE A 133 16.25 -33.33 9.09
CA PHE A 133 15.72 -32.42 8.09
C PHE A 133 14.54 -31.64 8.66
N CYS A 134 14.35 -30.40 8.21
CA CYS A 134 13.18 -29.61 8.52
C CYS A 134 11.96 -30.30 7.87
N SER A 135 11.08 -30.83 8.70
CA SER A 135 9.86 -31.50 8.27
C SER A 135 8.63 -30.58 8.43
N PRO A 136 7.46 -30.96 7.89
CA PRO A 136 6.22 -30.25 8.15
C PRO A 136 5.90 -30.09 9.65
N SER A 137 6.26 -31.08 10.48
CA SER A 137 6.09 -30.98 11.93
C SER A 137 7.02 -29.95 12.56
N ASN A 138 8.29 -29.90 12.15
CA ASN A 138 9.21 -28.88 12.64
C ASN A 138 8.78 -27.47 12.22
N HIS A 139 8.32 -27.32 10.97
CA HIS A 139 7.94 -26.04 10.41
C HIS A 139 6.59 -25.53 10.94
N ARG A 140 5.65 -26.41 11.29
CA ARG A 140 4.42 -26.02 12.02
C ARG A 140 4.74 -25.37 13.36
N VAL A 141 5.63 -25.97 14.15
CA VAL A 141 6.10 -25.40 15.42
C VAL A 141 6.69 -24.01 15.19
N HIS A 142 7.53 -23.87 14.17
CA HIS A 142 8.12 -22.59 13.80
C HIS A 142 7.07 -21.50 13.49
N HIS A 143 5.99 -21.86 12.79
CA HIS A 143 4.90 -20.94 12.46
C HIS A 143 3.89 -20.68 13.57
N ALA A 144 4.01 -21.39 14.70
CA ALA A 144 3.02 -21.31 15.76
C ALA A 144 3.27 -20.14 16.73
N VAL A 145 2.19 -19.65 17.33
CA VAL A 145 2.21 -18.57 18.34
C VAL A 145 2.06 -19.08 19.77
N ASN A 146 2.00 -20.41 19.98
CA ASN A 146 2.02 -21.04 21.29
C ASN A 146 3.26 -20.60 22.10
N ASP A 147 3.13 -20.47 23.43
CA ASP A 147 4.23 -20.00 24.29
C ASP A 147 5.49 -20.88 24.19
N ASP A 148 5.32 -22.20 24.09
CA ASP A 148 6.43 -23.16 23.99
C ASP A 148 7.12 -23.20 22.62
N TYR A 149 6.50 -22.61 21.60
CA TYR A 149 6.92 -22.70 20.20
C TYR A 149 7.56 -21.42 19.66
N LEU A 150 7.43 -20.32 20.41
CA LEU A 150 8.07 -19.06 20.02
C LEU A 150 9.57 -19.20 19.85
N ASP A 151 10.07 -18.60 18.76
CA ASP A 151 11.50 -18.49 18.50
C ASP A 151 12.20 -19.86 18.46
N ARG A 152 11.59 -20.80 17.72
CA ARG A 152 12.07 -22.18 17.53
C ARG A 152 12.14 -22.58 16.05
N ASN A 153 12.95 -23.59 15.78
CA ASN A 153 13.02 -24.33 14.51
C ASN A 153 13.27 -23.45 13.26
N TYR A 154 14.38 -22.74 13.20
CA TYR A 154 14.74 -21.83 12.11
C TYR A 154 15.37 -22.52 10.87
N GLY A 155 15.69 -23.81 10.93
CA GLY A 155 16.30 -24.53 9.81
C GLY A 155 15.45 -24.52 8.54
N GLY A 156 16.06 -24.25 7.39
CA GLY A 156 15.38 -24.26 6.09
C GLY A 156 15.24 -25.68 5.55
N VAL A 157 16.37 -26.34 5.31
CA VAL A 157 16.47 -27.75 4.91
C VAL A 157 16.88 -28.64 6.07
N LEU A 158 17.93 -28.27 6.83
CA LEU A 158 18.42 -29.06 7.95
C LEU A 158 17.93 -28.49 9.28
N ILE A 159 17.35 -29.35 10.12
CA ILE A 159 16.98 -28.99 11.50
C ILE A 159 18.16 -29.13 12.47
N VAL A 160 19.31 -29.60 11.97
CA VAL A 160 20.53 -29.82 12.77
C VAL A 160 21.02 -28.53 13.40
N TRP A 161 20.90 -27.40 12.70
CA TRP A 161 21.30 -26.08 13.22
C TRP A 161 20.54 -25.72 14.49
N ASP A 162 19.24 -25.97 14.53
CA ASP A 162 18.42 -25.72 15.72
C ASP A 162 18.86 -26.57 16.92
N ARG A 163 19.32 -27.80 16.68
CA ARG A 163 19.85 -28.66 17.74
C ARG A 163 21.21 -28.16 18.23
N LEU A 164 22.08 -27.75 17.31
CA LEU A 164 23.41 -27.23 17.62
C LEU A 164 23.36 -25.90 18.38
N PHE A 165 22.43 -25.02 18.01
CA PHE A 165 22.33 -23.67 18.56
C PHE A 165 21.16 -23.48 19.55
N GLY A 166 20.53 -24.58 19.98
CA GLY A 166 19.58 -24.62 21.09
C GLY A 166 18.20 -24.01 20.82
N SER A 167 17.76 -23.94 19.55
CA SER A 167 16.43 -23.45 19.15
C SER A 167 15.46 -24.58 18.74
N PHE A 168 15.85 -25.85 18.89
CA PHE A 168 14.98 -26.98 18.53
C PHE A 168 13.82 -27.17 19.52
N ARG A 169 12.61 -27.34 18.99
CA ARG A 169 11.42 -27.78 19.74
C ARG A 169 10.62 -28.80 18.93
N GLU A 170 10.24 -29.89 19.58
CA GLU A 170 9.36 -30.88 18.97
C GLU A 170 7.89 -30.46 19.07
N GLU A 171 7.09 -30.78 18.05
CA GLU A 171 5.64 -30.57 18.07
C GLU A 171 5.00 -31.48 19.13
N GLY A 172 4.33 -30.89 20.12
CA GLY A 172 3.63 -31.60 21.20
C GLY A 172 2.13 -31.32 21.17
N GLU A 173 1.76 -30.10 21.57
CA GLU A 173 0.39 -29.59 21.50
C GLU A 173 0.02 -29.06 20.11
N PRO A 174 -1.29 -29.01 19.77
CA PRO A 174 -1.76 -28.44 18.52
C PRO A 174 -1.27 -27.00 18.29
N CYS A 175 -0.75 -26.74 17.09
CA CYS A 175 -0.23 -25.43 16.70
C CYS A 175 -1.37 -24.43 16.46
N VAL A 176 -1.22 -23.21 16.97
CA VAL A 176 -2.05 -22.05 16.65
C VAL A 176 -1.21 -21.10 15.81
N TYR A 177 -1.71 -20.64 14.66
CA TYR A 177 -0.93 -19.82 13.70
C TYR A 177 -1.33 -18.35 13.70
N GLY A 178 -0.50 -17.54 13.04
CA GLY A 178 -0.65 -16.09 12.91
C GLY A 178 0.48 -15.35 13.63
N THR A 179 0.17 -14.16 14.15
CA THR A 179 1.12 -13.34 14.91
C THR A 179 0.53 -12.91 16.25
N ARG A 180 1.38 -12.77 17.27
CA ARG A 180 0.94 -12.31 18.62
C ARG A 180 0.42 -10.87 18.65
N SER A 181 0.78 -10.08 17.65
CA SER A 181 0.08 -8.85 17.29
C SER A 181 -0.61 -9.14 15.96
N PRO A 182 -1.89 -9.55 15.96
CA PRO A 182 -2.59 -9.94 14.73
C PRO A 182 -2.63 -8.79 13.73
N LEU A 183 -2.48 -9.11 12.45
CA LEU A 183 -2.56 -8.13 11.36
C LEU A 183 -3.98 -7.54 11.23
N ASP A 184 -5.00 -8.39 11.43
CA ASP A 184 -6.44 -8.09 11.28
C ASP A 184 -6.77 -7.28 10.02
N SER A 185 -6.12 -7.64 8.92
CA SER A 185 -6.27 -6.95 7.65
C SER A 185 -5.92 -7.84 6.45
N TRP A 186 -6.66 -7.66 5.36
CA TRP A 186 -6.34 -8.23 4.04
C TRP A 186 -5.74 -7.19 3.08
N ASP A 187 -5.25 -6.07 3.61
CA ASP A 187 -4.58 -5.04 2.82
C ASP A 187 -3.12 -5.46 2.51
N PRO A 188 -2.76 -5.66 1.23
CA PRO A 188 -1.44 -6.16 0.84
C PRO A 188 -0.31 -5.15 1.08
N LEU A 189 -0.62 -3.86 1.16
CA LEU A 189 0.36 -2.82 1.47
C LEU A 189 0.55 -2.72 2.99
N TRP A 190 -0.55 -2.74 3.75
CA TRP A 190 -0.49 -2.68 5.20
C TRP A 190 0.23 -3.89 5.81
N SER A 191 0.06 -5.09 5.25
CA SER A 191 0.76 -6.30 5.71
C SER A 191 2.29 -6.17 5.71
N ASN A 192 2.85 -5.41 4.78
CA ASN A 192 4.28 -5.13 4.69
C ASN A 192 4.71 -3.91 5.52
N ALA A 193 3.79 -3.01 5.89
CA ALA A 193 4.09 -1.72 6.50
C ALA A 193 3.85 -1.67 8.02
N GLU A 194 2.94 -2.48 8.55
CA GLU A 194 2.44 -2.37 9.93
C GLU A 194 3.55 -2.47 10.99
N VAL A 195 4.48 -3.42 10.84
CA VAL A 195 5.59 -3.59 11.79
C VAL A 195 6.50 -2.37 11.76
N TYR A 196 6.91 -1.92 10.56
CA TYR A 196 7.78 -0.76 10.43
C TYR A 196 7.11 0.53 10.93
N TRP A 197 5.81 0.67 10.72
CA TRP A 197 5.03 1.78 11.27
C TRP A 197 5.00 1.74 12.80
N ALA A 198 4.78 0.57 13.40
CA ALA A 198 4.82 0.40 14.85
C ALA A 198 6.21 0.75 15.43
N LEU A 199 7.29 0.30 14.79
CA LEU A 199 8.67 0.61 15.18
C LEU A 199 8.97 2.11 15.05
N ALA A 200 8.57 2.74 13.94
CA ALA A 200 8.73 4.18 13.73
C ALA A 200 7.97 4.99 14.79
N ARG A 201 6.76 4.57 15.15
CA ARG A 201 5.95 5.22 16.19
C ARG A 201 6.58 5.09 17.57
N ASP A 202 7.04 3.91 17.96
CA ASP A 202 7.70 3.69 19.24
C ASP A 202 9.04 4.45 19.30
N SER A 203 9.80 4.46 18.21
CA SER A 203 11.02 5.26 18.05
C SER A 203 10.75 6.77 18.17
N TRP A 204 9.69 7.27 17.53
CA TRP A 204 9.29 8.68 17.63
C TRP A 204 8.93 9.08 19.07
N HIS A 205 8.18 8.24 19.78
CA HIS A 205 7.70 8.56 21.13
C HIS A 205 8.72 8.34 22.25
N ALA A 206 9.77 7.54 22.02
CA ALA A 206 10.82 7.32 22.99
C ALA A 206 11.53 8.63 23.37
N ARG A 207 11.69 8.88 24.66
CA ARG A 207 12.41 10.07 25.16
C ARG A 207 13.92 9.96 25.01
N ASN A 208 14.47 8.77 25.18
CA ASN A 208 15.90 8.50 25.05
C ASN A 208 16.28 8.25 23.59
N TRP A 209 17.28 8.97 23.08
CA TRP A 209 17.82 8.82 21.72
C TRP A 209 18.34 7.42 21.42
N ILE A 210 18.97 6.76 22.39
CA ILE A 210 19.46 5.39 22.21
C ILE A 210 18.28 4.43 22.01
N ASP A 211 17.19 4.62 22.76
CA ASP A 211 16.01 3.78 22.64
C ASP A 211 15.29 4.01 21.31
N LYS A 212 15.39 5.20 20.71
CA LYS A 212 14.94 5.43 19.33
C LYS A 212 15.59 4.48 18.32
N LEU A 213 16.86 4.14 18.53
CA LEU A 213 17.60 3.18 17.69
C LEU A 213 17.36 1.73 18.14
N ARG A 214 17.39 1.44 19.45
CA ARG A 214 17.22 0.07 19.98
C ARG A 214 15.90 -0.58 19.57
N VAL A 215 14.82 0.20 19.42
CA VAL A 215 13.52 -0.32 18.94
C VAL A 215 13.67 -1.17 17.68
N TRP A 216 14.58 -0.80 16.78
CA TRP A 216 14.77 -1.51 15.51
C TRP A 216 15.59 -2.80 15.63
N PHE A 217 16.47 -2.91 16.63
CA PHE A 217 17.43 -4.01 16.74
C PHE A 217 17.19 -4.95 17.91
N LYS A 218 16.29 -4.59 18.83
CA LYS A 218 15.84 -5.47 19.91
C LYS A 218 14.85 -6.53 19.40
N PRO A 219 14.59 -7.58 20.20
CA PRO A 219 13.60 -8.60 19.85
C PRO A 219 12.22 -8.01 19.52
N PRO A 220 11.46 -8.61 18.59
CA PRO A 220 10.08 -8.22 18.32
C PRO A 220 9.26 -8.16 19.62
N GLY A 221 8.50 -7.09 19.78
CA GLY A 221 7.71 -6.85 21.00
C GLY A 221 8.43 -6.08 22.11
N TRP A 222 9.78 -5.93 22.05
CA TRP A 222 10.47 -5.01 22.96
C TRP A 222 10.06 -3.57 22.71
N ARG A 223 9.82 -2.81 23.78
CA ARG A 223 9.48 -1.39 23.72
C ARG A 223 10.23 -0.62 24.81
N PRO A 224 10.59 0.66 24.58
CA PRO A 224 11.17 1.51 25.61
C PRO A 224 10.19 1.63 26.79
N ALA A 225 10.71 1.60 28.02
CA ALA A 225 9.87 1.56 29.22
C ALA A 225 8.94 2.79 29.33
N ASP A 226 9.41 3.98 28.93
CA ASP A 226 8.61 5.20 28.93
C ASP A 226 7.48 5.15 27.89
N VAL A 227 7.74 4.55 26.73
CA VAL A 227 6.74 4.35 25.67
C VAL A 227 5.72 3.30 26.09
N ALA A 228 6.17 2.18 26.66
CA ALA A 228 5.29 1.12 27.15
C ALA A 228 4.36 1.62 28.26
N ALA A 229 4.86 2.47 29.17
CA ALA A 229 4.06 3.06 30.25
C ALA A 229 3.03 4.08 29.74
N ARG A 230 3.38 4.92 28.75
CA ARG A 230 2.50 5.96 28.20
C ARG A 230 1.52 5.45 27.17
N PHE A 231 1.87 4.39 26.45
CA PHE A 231 1.11 3.81 25.35
C PHE A 231 1.06 2.29 25.49
N PRO A 232 0.41 1.74 26.52
CA PRO A 232 0.38 0.29 26.77
C PRO A 232 -0.26 -0.46 25.60
N LYS A 233 0.22 -1.68 25.34
CA LYS A 233 -0.36 -2.63 24.38
C LYS A 233 -0.94 -3.82 25.16
N PRO A 234 -2.07 -4.40 24.73
CA PRO A 234 -2.62 -5.58 25.38
C PRO A 234 -1.63 -6.75 25.27
N LEU A 235 -1.60 -7.59 26.30
CA LEU A 235 -0.84 -8.84 26.26
C LEU A 235 -1.58 -9.84 25.36
N PHE A 236 -0.82 -10.61 24.58
CA PHE A 236 -1.37 -11.70 23.79
C PHE A 236 -1.85 -12.82 24.73
N ALA A 237 -3.03 -13.36 24.46
CA ALA A 237 -3.58 -14.51 25.16
C ALA A 237 -3.98 -15.57 24.13
N LEU A 238 -3.37 -16.75 24.21
CA LEU A 238 -3.60 -17.84 23.25
C LEU A 238 -5.08 -18.24 23.17
N ALA A 239 -5.79 -18.25 24.30
CA ALA A 239 -7.21 -18.57 24.38
C ALA A 239 -8.12 -17.54 23.67
N GLN A 240 -7.61 -16.34 23.38
CA GLN A 240 -8.34 -15.29 22.65
C GLN A 240 -7.94 -15.24 21.16
N ALA A 241 -7.03 -16.10 20.71
CA ALA A 241 -6.63 -16.16 19.31
C ALA A 241 -7.82 -16.58 18.45
N GLN A 242 -8.29 -15.67 17.59
CA GLN A 242 -9.35 -15.92 16.64
C GLN A 242 -8.88 -15.61 15.22
N ARG A 243 -9.35 -16.42 14.27
CA ARG A 243 -9.08 -16.17 12.86
C ARG A 243 -9.87 -14.96 12.37
N PHE A 244 -9.22 -14.11 11.60
CA PHE A 244 -9.78 -12.89 11.05
C PHE A 244 -10.53 -13.20 9.74
N TYR A 245 -11.82 -13.48 9.89
CA TYR A 245 -12.76 -13.68 8.80
C TYR A 245 -13.89 -12.64 8.85
N PRO A 246 -13.72 -11.49 8.19
CA PRO A 246 -14.77 -10.49 8.09
C PRO A 246 -16.05 -11.09 7.46
N PRO A 247 -17.23 -10.85 8.05
CA PRO A 247 -18.47 -11.34 7.47
C PRO A 247 -18.79 -10.56 6.19
N VAL A 248 -18.97 -11.28 5.08
CA VAL A 248 -19.42 -10.73 3.80
C VAL A 248 -20.54 -11.56 3.20
N SER A 249 -21.37 -10.94 2.37
CA SER A 249 -22.40 -11.69 1.64
C SER A 249 -21.76 -12.62 0.61
N GLN A 250 -22.45 -13.71 0.29
CA GLN A 250 -21.97 -14.69 -0.70
C GLN A 250 -21.71 -14.06 -2.07
N TRP A 251 -22.50 -13.07 -2.47
CA TRP A 251 -22.28 -12.29 -3.69
C TRP A 251 -20.96 -11.53 -3.66
N VAL A 252 -20.64 -10.84 -2.55
CA VAL A 252 -19.38 -10.09 -2.40
C VAL A 252 -18.19 -11.04 -2.37
N ALA A 253 -18.32 -12.20 -1.73
CA ALA A 253 -17.29 -13.24 -1.74
C ALA A 253 -16.99 -13.73 -3.16
N TRP A 254 -18.02 -14.06 -3.95
CA TRP A 254 -17.85 -14.47 -5.35
C TRP A 254 -17.26 -13.37 -6.22
N PHE A 255 -17.74 -12.14 -6.08
CA PHE A 255 -17.18 -10.98 -6.77
C PHE A 255 -15.68 -10.82 -6.45
N GLY A 256 -15.30 -10.84 -5.18
CA GLY A 256 -13.91 -10.74 -4.75
C GLY A 256 -13.04 -11.90 -5.25
N ALA A 257 -13.56 -13.13 -5.26
CA ALA A 257 -12.85 -14.29 -5.79
C ALA A 257 -12.57 -14.17 -7.30
N VAL A 258 -13.56 -13.78 -8.09
CA VAL A 258 -13.41 -13.56 -9.53
C VAL A 258 -12.40 -12.45 -9.79
N GLN A 259 -12.52 -11.31 -9.11
CA GLN A 259 -11.59 -10.19 -9.26
C GLN A 259 -10.16 -10.58 -8.87
N PHE A 260 -10.00 -11.32 -7.77
CA PHE A 260 -8.69 -11.79 -7.33
C PHE A 260 -8.02 -12.70 -8.38
N VAL A 261 -8.77 -13.64 -8.97
CA VAL A 261 -8.24 -14.51 -10.04
C VAL A 261 -7.84 -13.69 -11.27
N LEU A 262 -8.66 -12.73 -11.70
CA LEU A 262 -8.35 -11.84 -12.83
C LEU A 262 -7.09 -11.00 -12.57
N LEU A 263 -7.00 -10.39 -11.39
CA LEU A 263 -5.82 -9.61 -10.98
C LEU A 263 -4.57 -10.48 -10.87
N LEU A 264 -4.69 -11.72 -10.40
CA LEU A 264 -3.57 -12.66 -10.35
C LEU A 264 -3.04 -12.97 -11.75
N GLN A 265 -3.91 -13.15 -12.74
CA GLN A 265 -3.49 -13.29 -14.15
C GLN A 265 -2.81 -12.02 -14.66
N CYS A 266 -3.33 -10.84 -14.32
CA CYS A 266 -2.72 -9.57 -14.71
C CYS A 266 -1.34 -9.38 -14.07
N VAL A 267 -1.15 -9.76 -12.80
CA VAL A 267 0.14 -9.76 -12.12
C VAL A 267 1.11 -10.74 -12.79
N ALA A 268 0.66 -11.95 -13.13
CA ALA A 268 1.49 -12.93 -13.82
C ALA A 268 1.96 -12.41 -15.20
N LEU A 269 1.05 -11.83 -15.99
CA LEU A 269 1.38 -11.20 -17.27
C LEU A 269 2.33 -10.01 -17.11
N PHE A 270 2.11 -9.15 -16.11
CA PHE A 270 2.99 -8.04 -15.81
C PHE A 270 4.41 -8.55 -15.49
N LEU A 271 4.55 -9.51 -14.56
CA LEU A 271 5.84 -10.06 -14.19
C LEU A 271 6.55 -10.79 -15.34
N TRP A 272 5.79 -11.40 -16.25
CA TRP A 272 6.33 -12.05 -17.46
C TRP A 272 6.99 -11.06 -18.44
N HIS A 273 6.52 -9.80 -18.46
CA HIS A 273 7.03 -8.77 -19.35
C HIS A 273 7.88 -7.69 -18.66
N ALA A 274 7.91 -7.67 -17.32
CA ALA A 274 8.50 -6.59 -16.53
C ALA A 274 10.00 -6.35 -16.78
N ASP A 275 10.75 -7.37 -17.19
CA ASP A 275 12.19 -7.29 -17.51
C ASP A 275 12.47 -6.49 -18.79
N ARG A 276 11.48 -6.38 -19.69
CA ARG A 276 11.59 -5.67 -20.97
C ARG A 276 10.94 -4.29 -20.95
N MET A 277 10.19 -3.98 -19.90
CA MET A 277 9.45 -2.74 -19.78
C MET A 277 10.32 -1.61 -19.19
N PRO A 278 10.27 -0.39 -19.76
CA PRO A 278 10.84 0.79 -19.12
C PRO A 278 10.31 0.96 -17.70
N LEU A 279 11.19 1.37 -16.76
CA LEU A 279 10.85 1.50 -15.35
C LEU A 279 9.59 2.35 -15.11
N ALA A 280 9.42 3.42 -15.88
CA ALA A 280 8.27 4.30 -15.77
C ALA A 280 6.95 3.60 -16.12
N GLN A 281 6.93 2.79 -17.18
CA GLN A 281 5.77 1.98 -17.56
C GLN A 281 5.50 0.90 -16.51
N SER A 282 6.55 0.22 -16.04
CA SER A 282 6.42 -0.80 -14.99
C SER A 282 5.85 -0.22 -13.70
N ALA A 283 6.23 1.00 -13.32
CA ALA A 283 5.71 1.70 -12.15
C ALA A 283 4.21 2.01 -12.28
N VAL A 284 3.74 2.37 -13.48
CA VAL A 284 2.31 2.64 -13.75
C VAL A 284 1.47 1.38 -13.63
N TRP A 285 1.90 0.29 -14.25
CA TRP A 285 1.21 -1.00 -14.12
C TRP A 285 1.23 -1.52 -12.69
N LEU A 286 2.36 -1.41 -12.00
CA LEU A 286 2.47 -1.79 -10.58
C LEU A 286 1.48 -1.00 -9.72
N ALA A 287 1.35 0.32 -9.92
CA ALA A 287 0.41 1.14 -9.18
C ALA A 287 -1.05 0.72 -9.40
N ALA A 288 -1.42 0.40 -10.65
CA ALA A 288 -2.77 -0.05 -10.97
C ALA A 288 -3.09 -1.44 -10.40
N LEU A 289 -2.15 -2.39 -10.49
CA LEU A 289 -2.30 -3.72 -9.90
C LEU A 289 -2.37 -3.66 -8.37
N ALA A 290 -1.56 -2.81 -7.74
CA ALA A 290 -1.62 -2.58 -6.31
C ALA A 290 -2.96 -1.99 -5.87
N ALA A 291 -3.50 -1.02 -6.62
CA ALA A 291 -4.82 -0.45 -6.35
C ALA A 291 -5.94 -1.50 -6.47
N GLY A 292 -5.89 -2.36 -7.49
CA GLY A 292 -6.86 -3.45 -7.68
C GLY A 292 -6.80 -4.50 -6.56
N LEU A 293 -5.60 -4.98 -6.21
CA LEU A 293 -5.44 -5.94 -5.11
C LEU A 293 -5.89 -5.34 -3.77
N TRP A 294 -5.57 -4.06 -3.54
CA TRP A 294 -6.03 -3.33 -2.37
C TRP A 294 -7.57 -3.22 -2.32
N SER A 295 -8.23 -2.89 -3.44
CA SER A 295 -9.69 -2.75 -3.48
C SER A 295 -10.41 -4.07 -3.25
N VAL A 296 -9.89 -5.18 -3.77
CA VAL A 296 -10.42 -6.53 -3.48
C VAL A 296 -10.30 -6.85 -1.98
N GLY A 297 -9.13 -6.60 -1.38
CA GLY A 297 -8.96 -6.76 0.07
C GLY A 297 -9.93 -5.87 0.86
N ALA A 298 -10.16 -4.64 0.41
CA ALA A 298 -11.03 -3.68 1.08
C ALA A 298 -12.53 -4.06 1.02
N VAL A 299 -13.04 -4.51 -0.12
CA VAL A 299 -14.45 -4.92 -0.26
C VAL A 299 -14.76 -6.17 0.54
N LEU A 300 -13.81 -7.10 0.57
CA LEU A 300 -13.94 -8.33 1.34
C LEU A 300 -13.85 -8.12 2.87
N GLN A 301 -13.39 -6.94 3.30
CA GLN A 301 -13.42 -6.50 4.69
C GLN A 301 -14.62 -5.57 4.98
N GLY A 302 -15.52 -5.36 4.02
CA GLY A 302 -16.65 -4.43 4.16
C GLY A 302 -16.25 -2.96 4.24
N ARG A 303 -14.99 -2.59 3.93
CA ARG A 303 -14.48 -1.21 4.01
C ARG A 303 -14.94 -0.34 2.85
N ILE A 304 -15.28 -0.95 1.72
CA ILE A 304 -15.82 -0.31 0.51
C ILE A 304 -16.89 -1.20 -0.12
N THR A 305 -17.72 -0.61 -0.97
CA THR A 305 -18.75 -1.30 -1.75
C THR A 305 -18.19 -1.85 -3.06
N VAL A 306 -18.94 -2.76 -3.71
CA VAL A 306 -18.59 -3.28 -5.05
C VAL A 306 -18.48 -2.16 -6.09
N LEU A 307 -19.36 -1.14 -6.06
CA LEU A 307 -19.27 -0.01 -6.98
C LEU A 307 -18.01 0.84 -6.75
N GLU A 308 -17.55 0.98 -5.50
CA GLU A 308 -16.28 1.64 -5.22
C GLU A 308 -15.09 0.85 -5.75
N VAL A 309 -15.11 -0.49 -5.68
CA VAL A 309 -14.09 -1.34 -6.32
C VAL A 309 -14.04 -1.09 -7.83
N LEU A 310 -15.19 -1.16 -8.49
CA LEU A 310 -15.30 -0.96 -9.93
C LEU A 310 -14.86 0.46 -10.35
N LEU A 311 -15.17 1.47 -9.54
CA LEU A 311 -14.67 2.83 -9.71
C LEU A 311 -13.13 2.88 -9.63
N ILE A 312 -12.53 2.30 -8.59
CA ILE A 312 -11.07 2.29 -8.39
C ILE A 312 -10.37 1.55 -9.54
N GLU A 313 -10.87 0.37 -9.93
CA GLU A 313 -10.31 -0.43 -11.00
C GLU A 313 -10.45 0.26 -12.36
N ALA A 314 -11.62 0.83 -12.67
CA ALA A 314 -11.82 1.59 -13.91
C ALA A 314 -10.95 2.85 -13.96
N ALA A 315 -10.79 3.56 -12.84
CA ALA A 315 -9.89 4.71 -12.74
C ALA A 315 -8.41 4.31 -12.93
N ALA A 316 -7.98 3.21 -12.32
CA ALA A 316 -6.64 2.68 -12.50
C ALA A 316 -6.39 2.28 -13.95
N LEU A 317 -7.33 1.57 -14.58
CA LEU A 317 -7.25 1.17 -15.99
C LEU A 317 -7.30 2.38 -16.93
N ALA A 318 -8.14 3.38 -16.68
CA ALA A 318 -8.16 4.62 -17.45
C ALA A 318 -6.81 5.36 -17.39
N THR A 319 -6.19 5.37 -16.21
CA THR A 319 -4.87 5.99 -15.97
C THR A 319 -3.76 5.25 -16.72
N VAL A 320 -3.68 3.92 -16.60
CA VAL A 320 -2.68 3.09 -17.29
C VAL A 320 -2.85 3.17 -18.79
N THR A 321 -4.07 2.99 -19.29
CA THR A 321 -4.34 3.00 -20.74
C THR A 321 -4.10 4.37 -21.36
N GLY A 322 -4.28 5.46 -20.62
CA GLY A 322 -3.85 6.79 -21.04
C GLY A 322 -2.32 6.89 -21.11
N ALA A 323 -1.63 6.55 -20.01
CA ALA A 323 -0.17 6.62 -19.91
C ALA A 323 0.55 5.78 -20.99
N GLU A 324 0.01 4.62 -21.33
CA GLU A 324 0.53 3.70 -22.36
C GLU A 324 -0.01 3.98 -23.77
N ASN A 325 -0.82 5.05 -23.94
CA ASN A 325 -1.42 5.43 -25.22
C ASN A 325 -2.27 4.32 -25.87
N LEU A 326 -2.94 3.49 -25.07
CA LEU A 326 -3.89 2.46 -25.49
C LEU A 326 -5.27 3.08 -25.76
N VAL A 327 -5.36 3.83 -26.87
CA VAL A 327 -6.48 4.75 -27.18
C VAL A 327 -7.86 4.12 -27.05
N LEU A 328 -8.08 2.91 -27.57
CA LEU A 328 -9.40 2.26 -27.53
C LEU A 328 -9.83 1.92 -26.10
N LEU A 329 -8.92 1.34 -25.31
CA LEU A 329 -9.19 0.99 -23.92
C LEU A 329 -9.34 2.26 -23.06
N HIS A 330 -8.53 3.29 -23.31
CA HIS A 330 -8.65 4.57 -22.62
C HIS A 330 -10.03 5.21 -22.85
N ARG A 331 -10.52 5.19 -24.10
CA ARG A 331 -11.87 5.68 -24.45
C ARG A 331 -13.00 4.91 -23.77
N LEU A 332 -12.77 3.65 -23.40
CA LEU A 332 -13.72 2.85 -22.63
C LEU A 332 -13.64 3.16 -21.13
N PHE A 333 -12.46 2.99 -20.53
CA PHE A 333 -12.32 3.06 -19.07
C PHE A 333 -12.46 4.47 -18.51
N LYS A 334 -12.06 5.50 -19.27
CA LYS A 334 -12.12 6.88 -18.81
C LYS A 334 -13.55 7.33 -18.43
N PRO A 335 -14.56 7.20 -19.31
CA PRO A 335 -15.94 7.50 -18.94
C PRO A 335 -16.54 6.47 -17.97
N LEU A 336 -16.13 5.19 -18.07
CA LEU A 336 -16.63 4.13 -17.21
C LEU A 336 -16.35 4.38 -15.73
N ALA A 337 -15.19 4.93 -15.39
CA ALA A 337 -14.86 5.34 -14.03
C ALA A 337 -15.89 6.34 -13.48
N LEU A 338 -16.21 7.41 -14.21
CA LEU A 338 -17.19 8.40 -13.77
C LEU A 338 -18.61 7.84 -13.72
N LEU A 339 -18.96 6.90 -14.61
CA LEU A 339 -20.23 6.18 -14.54
C LEU A 339 -20.36 5.35 -13.26
N PHE A 340 -19.28 4.68 -12.82
CA PHE A 340 -19.27 3.99 -11.52
C PHE A 340 -19.34 4.95 -10.34
N ALA A 341 -18.68 6.11 -10.39
CA ALA A 341 -18.82 7.14 -9.36
C ALA A 341 -20.27 7.65 -9.24
N ILE A 342 -20.92 7.93 -10.38
CA ILE A 342 -22.34 8.31 -10.43
C ILE A 342 -23.21 7.19 -9.87
N GLY A 343 -23.00 5.94 -10.32
CA GLY A 343 -23.73 4.77 -9.82
C GLY A 343 -23.60 4.60 -8.32
N PHE A 344 -22.39 4.77 -7.77
CA PHE A 344 -22.11 4.73 -6.34
C PHE A 344 -22.92 5.79 -5.57
N VAL A 345 -22.90 7.04 -6.03
CA VAL A 345 -23.66 8.12 -5.39
C VAL A 345 -25.16 7.88 -5.47
N VAL A 346 -25.67 7.39 -6.62
CA VAL A 346 -27.10 7.03 -6.79
C VAL A 346 -27.51 5.90 -5.86
N GLN A 347 -26.71 4.83 -5.77
CA GLN A 347 -26.99 3.69 -4.88
C GLN A 347 -27.00 4.14 -3.42
N ARG A 348 -26.00 4.93 -3.00
CA ARG A 348 -25.92 5.50 -1.64
C ARG A 348 -27.13 6.37 -1.31
N ASN A 349 -27.66 7.12 -2.29
CA ASN A 349 -28.83 7.96 -2.05
C ASN A 349 -30.10 7.12 -1.79
N ARG A 350 -30.32 6.07 -2.58
CA ARG A 350 -31.48 5.16 -2.42
C ARG A 350 -31.54 4.51 -1.04
N THR A 351 -30.39 4.20 -0.43
CA THR A 351 -30.33 3.54 0.88
C THR A 351 -30.49 4.48 2.07
N THR A 352 -30.18 5.77 1.92
CA THR A 352 -30.05 6.71 3.06
C THR A 352 -31.18 7.73 3.21
N LYS A 353 -32.12 7.84 2.24
CA LYS A 353 -33.28 8.76 2.27
C LYS A 353 -32.94 10.23 2.61
N ALA A 354 -31.71 10.67 2.32
CA ALA A 354 -31.13 11.95 2.76
C ALA A 354 -31.52 13.12 1.82
N PRO A 355 -31.30 14.40 2.21
CA PRO A 355 -31.87 15.54 1.50
C PRO A 355 -31.36 15.68 0.06
N ALA A 356 -32.32 15.76 -0.87
CA ALA A 356 -32.12 15.63 -2.32
C ALA A 356 -31.11 16.62 -2.95
N ARG A 357 -30.93 17.80 -2.37
CA ARG A 357 -30.15 18.88 -3.00
C ARG A 357 -28.64 18.63 -2.96
N PHE A 358 -28.11 18.02 -1.91
CA PHE A 358 -26.66 17.81 -1.77
C PHE A 358 -26.14 16.82 -2.81
N ASP A 359 -26.73 15.61 -2.84
CA ASP A 359 -26.33 14.60 -3.82
C ASP A 359 -26.72 14.99 -5.25
N LEU A 360 -27.78 15.79 -5.46
CA LEU A 360 -28.08 16.31 -6.80
C LEU A 360 -26.96 17.20 -7.34
N LEU A 361 -26.39 18.09 -6.53
CA LEU A 361 -25.24 18.91 -6.95
C LEU A 361 -23.99 18.04 -7.18
N LEU A 362 -23.75 17.03 -6.34
CA LEU A 362 -22.66 16.07 -6.54
C LEU A 362 -22.82 15.32 -7.87
N LEU A 363 -24.01 14.79 -8.14
CA LEU A 363 -24.35 14.08 -9.38
C LEU A 363 -24.22 14.99 -10.59
N ALA A 364 -24.66 16.25 -10.50
CA ALA A 364 -24.47 17.24 -11.55
C ALA A 364 -22.98 17.50 -11.81
N GLY A 365 -22.18 17.71 -10.75
CA GLY A 365 -20.73 17.87 -10.87
C GLY A 365 -20.04 16.69 -11.54
N LEU A 366 -20.42 15.46 -11.15
CA LEU A 366 -19.91 14.23 -11.77
C LEU A 366 -20.35 14.08 -13.23
N ALA A 367 -21.60 14.41 -13.56
CA ALA A 367 -22.12 14.34 -14.93
C ALA A 367 -21.40 15.33 -15.85
N PHE A 368 -21.16 16.56 -15.38
CA PHE A 368 -20.39 17.55 -16.15
C PHE A 368 -18.90 17.18 -16.25
N SER A 369 -18.34 16.53 -15.22
CA SER A 369 -16.98 15.96 -15.29
C SER A 369 -16.89 14.85 -16.34
N LEU A 370 -17.88 13.95 -16.39
CA LEU A 370 -17.99 12.91 -17.43
C LEU A 370 -18.11 13.51 -18.84
N LEU A 371 -18.93 14.55 -19.01
CA LEU A 371 -19.02 15.28 -20.29
C LEU A 371 -17.67 15.90 -20.67
N GLY A 372 -16.98 16.50 -19.71
CA GLY A 372 -15.63 17.02 -19.88
C GLY A 372 -14.65 15.94 -20.34
N ASP A 373 -14.65 14.78 -19.68
CA ASP A 373 -13.82 13.63 -20.05
C ASP A 373 -14.09 13.16 -21.48
N CYS A 374 -15.36 13.04 -21.86
CA CYS A 374 -15.76 12.67 -23.22
C CYS A 374 -15.30 13.69 -24.26
N PHE A 375 -15.50 14.99 -24.03
CA PHE A 375 -15.07 16.04 -24.95
C PHE A 375 -13.55 16.11 -25.11
N LEU A 376 -12.80 15.97 -24.02
CA LEU A 376 -11.33 16.00 -24.08
C LEU A 376 -10.71 14.82 -24.85
N MET A 377 -11.46 13.74 -25.10
CA MET A 377 -11.01 12.61 -25.92
C MET A 377 -11.23 12.81 -27.43
N VAL A 378 -12.00 13.83 -27.82
CA VAL A 378 -12.32 14.11 -29.22
C VAL A 378 -11.47 15.29 -29.72
N PRO A 379 -10.71 15.13 -30.82
CA PRO A 379 -9.95 16.23 -31.41
C PRO A 379 -10.84 17.45 -31.71
N GLY A 380 -10.39 18.65 -31.35
CA GLY A 380 -11.13 19.90 -31.56
C GLY A 380 -12.12 20.28 -30.44
N PHE A 381 -12.44 19.39 -29.51
CA PHE A 381 -13.41 19.63 -28.43
C PHE A 381 -12.79 20.10 -27.11
N PHE A 382 -11.59 20.66 -27.14
CA PHE A 382 -10.90 21.12 -25.94
C PHE A 382 -11.66 22.21 -25.18
N ILE A 383 -12.17 23.24 -25.88
CA ILE A 383 -12.93 24.33 -25.24
C ILE A 383 -14.26 23.81 -24.65
N PRO A 384 -15.08 23.02 -25.38
CA PRO A 384 -16.24 22.35 -24.79
C PRO A 384 -15.91 21.53 -23.53
N GLY A 385 -14.81 20.78 -23.55
CA GLY A 385 -14.35 20.02 -22.39
C GLY A 385 -13.99 20.92 -21.20
N LEU A 386 -13.25 22.01 -21.45
CA LEU A 386 -12.91 23.01 -20.44
C LEU A 386 -14.17 23.65 -19.83
N VAL A 387 -15.15 24.01 -20.64
CA VAL A 387 -16.43 24.58 -20.18
C VAL A 387 -17.21 23.56 -19.35
N ALA A 388 -17.25 22.29 -19.76
CA ALA A 388 -17.92 21.25 -18.99
C ALA A 388 -17.28 21.08 -17.59
N PHE A 389 -15.95 21.04 -17.50
CA PHE A 389 -15.27 21.02 -16.20
C PHE A 389 -15.48 22.29 -15.38
N LEU A 390 -15.49 23.48 -15.99
CA LEU A 390 -15.81 24.73 -15.31
C LEU A 390 -17.19 24.64 -14.63
N VAL A 391 -18.19 24.13 -15.35
CA VAL A 391 -19.55 23.93 -14.83
C VAL A 391 -19.56 22.89 -13.72
N ALA A 392 -18.81 21.79 -13.85
CA ALA A 392 -18.64 20.81 -12.78
C ALA A 392 -18.11 21.45 -11.48
N HIS A 393 -17.08 22.30 -11.58
CA HIS A 393 -16.52 23.02 -10.44
C HIS A 393 -17.54 23.95 -9.76
N LEU A 394 -18.40 24.62 -10.53
CA LEU A 394 -19.49 25.43 -9.95
C LEU A 394 -20.48 24.58 -9.14
N PHE A 395 -20.82 23.38 -9.63
CA PHE A 395 -21.64 22.45 -8.87
C PHE A 395 -20.95 21.96 -7.59
N TYR A 396 -19.64 21.66 -7.63
CA TYR A 396 -18.89 21.30 -6.44
C TYR A 396 -18.78 22.45 -5.44
N ILE A 397 -18.57 23.69 -5.88
CA ILE A 397 -18.60 24.88 -5.02
C ILE A 397 -19.96 24.99 -4.32
N ALA A 398 -21.05 24.92 -5.09
CA ALA A 398 -22.41 25.01 -4.55
C ALA A 398 -22.72 23.87 -3.56
N MET A 399 -22.18 22.68 -3.82
CA MET A 399 -22.26 21.54 -2.92
C MET A 399 -21.47 21.78 -1.63
N PHE A 400 -20.19 22.18 -1.71
CA PHE A 400 -19.35 22.46 -0.54
C PHE A 400 -19.84 23.65 0.29
N LYS A 401 -20.62 24.56 -0.29
CA LYS A 401 -21.26 25.66 0.43
C LYS A 401 -22.38 25.19 1.35
N GLN A 402 -23.00 24.02 1.13
CA GLN A 402 -24.13 23.59 1.93
C GLN A 402 -23.75 23.38 3.41
N GLY A 403 -24.52 24.00 4.29
CA GLY A 403 -24.31 23.93 5.74
C GLY A 403 -23.18 24.80 6.28
N VAL A 404 -22.49 25.59 5.46
CA VAL A 404 -21.39 26.47 5.89
C VAL A 404 -21.49 27.86 5.23
N PRO A 405 -20.81 28.89 5.78
CA PRO A 405 -20.68 30.19 5.12
C PRO A 405 -19.96 30.10 3.77
N TRP A 406 -20.11 31.15 2.96
CA TRP A 406 -19.27 31.31 1.77
C TRP A 406 -17.83 31.61 2.19
N LEU A 407 -16.89 30.85 1.63
CA LEU A 407 -15.46 30.96 1.85
C LEU A 407 -15.08 31.12 3.34
N PRO A 408 -15.39 30.12 4.21
CA PRO A 408 -15.26 30.28 5.67
C PRO A 408 -13.85 30.61 6.18
N SER A 409 -12.81 30.35 5.37
CA SER A 409 -11.41 30.61 5.73
C SER A 409 -10.77 31.57 4.74
N THR A 410 -10.56 32.82 5.17
CA THR A 410 -9.83 33.84 4.40
C THR A 410 -8.42 33.38 4.04
N ARG A 411 -7.75 32.66 4.96
CA ARG A 411 -6.42 32.10 4.70
C ARG A 411 -6.46 31.11 3.54
N ALA A 412 -7.44 30.20 3.51
CA ALA A 412 -7.59 29.23 2.42
C ALA A 412 -7.86 29.93 1.09
N LEU A 413 -8.71 30.96 1.09
CA LEU A 413 -9.00 31.78 -0.08
C LEU A 413 -7.74 32.46 -0.64
N LEU A 414 -6.99 33.17 0.20
CA LEU A 414 -5.79 33.88 -0.21
C LEU A 414 -4.73 32.92 -0.76
N VAL A 415 -4.51 31.78 -0.10
CA VAL A 415 -3.54 30.78 -0.55
C VAL A 415 -3.96 30.16 -1.89
N ALA A 416 -5.23 29.76 -2.03
CA ALA A 416 -5.71 29.15 -3.28
C ALA A 416 -5.63 30.14 -4.46
N LEU A 417 -6.06 31.40 -4.26
CA LEU A 417 -5.97 32.43 -5.29
C LEU A 417 -4.53 32.82 -5.63
N ALA A 418 -3.62 32.84 -4.65
CA ALA A 418 -2.20 33.11 -4.91
C ALA A 418 -1.57 31.98 -5.74
N LEU A 419 -1.85 30.71 -5.39
CA LEU A 419 -1.38 29.56 -6.17
C LEU A 419 -1.98 29.55 -7.59
N GLY A 420 -3.28 29.80 -7.72
CA GLY A 420 -3.95 29.93 -9.01
C GLY A 420 -3.38 31.07 -9.85
N GLY A 421 -3.17 32.25 -9.25
CA GLY A 421 -2.59 33.42 -9.93
C GLY A 421 -1.15 33.17 -10.39
N ALA A 422 -0.32 32.52 -9.57
CA ALA A 422 1.03 32.10 -9.94
C ALA A 422 1.01 31.11 -11.11
N MET A 423 0.12 30.11 -11.07
CA MET A 423 -0.09 29.15 -12.16
C MET A 423 -0.55 29.84 -13.45
N TYR A 424 -1.50 30.77 -13.37
CA TYR A 424 -1.94 31.55 -14.53
C TYR A 424 -0.81 32.38 -15.14
N GLY A 425 -0.02 33.07 -14.30
CA GLY A 425 1.14 33.83 -14.74
C GLY A 425 2.19 32.95 -15.44
N PHE A 426 2.43 31.74 -14.92
CA PHE A 426 3.30 30.75 -15.53
C PHE A 426 2.79 30.27 -16.91
N LEU A 427 1.48 30.05 -17.05
CA LEU A 427 0.87 29.59 -18.30
C LEU A 427 0.72 30.71 -19.34
N PHE A 428 0.64 31.97 -18.90
CA PHE A 428 0.28 33.13 -19.73
C PHE A 428 1.04 33.25 -21.07
N PRO A 429 2.37 33.02 -21.14
CA PRO A 429 3.11 33.13 -22.40
C PRO A 429 2.64 32.15 -23.48
N GLY A 430 2.13 30.98 -23.09
CA GLY A 430 1.66 29.93 -24.00
C GLY A 430 0.19 30.02 -24.41
N LEU A 431 -0.54 31.02 -23.92
CA LEU A 431 -1.99 31.16 -24.16
C LEU A 431 -2.30 32.14 -25.29
N THR A 432 -3.18 31.71 -26.21
CA THR A 432 -3.82 32.59 -27.21
C THR A 432 -4.78 33.58 -26.54
N PRO A 433 -5.15 34.70 -27.19
CA PRO A 433 -6.02 35.71 -26.58
C PRO A 433 -7.35 35.15 -26.03
N VAL A 434 -8.00 34.24 -26.77
CA VAL A 434 -9.24 33.58 -26.32
C VAL A 434 -8.98 32.68 -25.11
N LEU A 435 -7.88 31.92 -25.13
CA LEU A 435 -7.51 31.04 -24.03
C LEU A 435 -7.09 31.81 -22.77
N ARG A 436 -6.54 33.01 -22.89
CA ARG A 436 -6.20 33.85 -21.72
C ARG A 436 -7.42 34.16 -20.88
N VAL A 437 -8.56 34.46 -21.51
CA VAL A 437 -9.83 34.73 -20.82
C VAL A 437 -10.41 33.43 -20.26
N ALA A 438 -10.48 32.38 -21.07
CA ALA A 438 -11.05 31.09 -20.67
C ALA A 438 -10.28 30.46 -19.50
N VAL A 439 -8.94 30.43 -19.57
CA VAL A 439 -8.08 29.88 -18.52
C VAL A 439 -8.10 30.75 -17.27
N ALA A 440 -8.14 32.08 -17.39
CA ALA A 440 -8.27 32.95 -16.21
C ALA A 440 -9.57 32.67 -15.43
N ALA A 441 -10.70 32.60 -16.14
CA ALA A 441 -11.98 32.26 -15.53
C ALA A 441 -11.95 30.87 -14.87
N TYR A 442 -11.33 29.89 -15.53
CA TYR A 442 -11.18 28.54 -15.00
C TYR A 442 -10.33 28.49 -13.73
N VAL A 443 -9.15 29.11 -13.75
CA VAL A 443 -8.22 29.18 -12.61
C VAL A 443 -8.89 29.83 -11.40
N ILE A 444 -9.67 30.89 -11.60
CA ILE A 444 -10.43 31.52 -10.51
C ILE A 444 -11.44 30.54 -9.93
N VAL A 445 -12.27 29.92 -10.77
CA VAL A 445 -13.32 29.00 -10.31
C VAL A 445 -12.74 27.80 -9.56
N ILE A 446 -11.70 27.15 -10.09
CA ILE A 446 -11.10 25.99 -9.41
C ILE A 446 -10.40 26.38 -8.10
N SER A 447 -9.78 27.57 -8.03
CA SER A 447 -9.21 28.11 -6.80
C SER A 447 -10.29 28.39 -5.75
N LEU A 448 -11.44 28.94 -6.17
CA LEU A 448 -12.60 29.15 -5.30
C LEU A 448 -13.20 27.82 -4.81
N MET A 449 -13.23 26.79 -5.65
CA MET A 449 -13.63 25.45 -5.24
C MET A 449 -12.72 24.90 -4.15
N ALA A 450 -11.40 24.92 -4.36
CA ALA A 450 -10.44 24.46 -3.36
C ALA A 450 -10.55 25.27 -2.06
N ALA A 451 -10.66 26.60 -2.15
CA ALA A 451 -10.84 27.48 -0.98
C ALA A 451 -12.13 27.17 -0.21
N GLN A 452 -13.25 26.99 -0.90
CA GLN A 452 -14.53 26.64 -0.28
C GLN A 452 -14.45 25.27 0.41
N ALA A 453 -13.82 24.28 -0.22
CA ALA A 453 -13.68 22.94 0.34
C ALA A 453 -12.78 22.92 1.59
N ILE A 454 -11.61 23.58 1.54
CA ILE A 454 -10.71 23.73 2.70
C ILE A 454 -11.39 24.52 3.82
N GLY A 455 -12.09 25.60 3.47
CA GLY A 455 -12.85 26.40 4.43
C GLY A 455 -13.96 25.59 5.09
N ARG A 456 -14.68 24.75 4.34
CA ARG A 456 -15.66 23.80 4.90
C ARG A 456 -15.00 22.82 5.87
N ALA A 457 -13.85 22.25 5.52
CA ALA A 457 -13.13 21.33 6.39
C ALA A 457 -12.67 21.98 7.71
N ALA A 458 -12.17 23.22 7.63
CA ALA A 458 -11.78 24.00 8.80
C ALA A 458 -12.99 24.42 9.65
N TRP A 459 -14.18 24.56 9.04
CA TRP A 459 -15.41 24.93 9.74
C TRP A 459 -16.06 23.74 10.46
N LEU A 460 -16.16 22.59 9.78
CA LEU A 460 -16.85 21.41 10.31
C LEU A 460 -15.94 20.51 11.16
N CYS A 461 -14.62 20.54 10.93
CA CYS A 461 -13.63 19.76 11.67
C CYS A 461 -13.87 18.23 11.65
N ASP A 462 -14.56 17.73 10.62
CA ASP A 462 -14.84 16.29 10.45
C ASP A 462 -13.94 15.64 9.40
N LYS A 463 -13.76 14.32 9.51
CA LYS A 463 -12.86 13.57 8.61
C LYS A 463 -13.34 13.59 7.16
N ALA A 464 -14.66 13.55 6.93
CA ALA A 464 -15.21 13.51 5.59
C ALA A 464 -14.98 14.85 4.87
N SER A 465 -15.20 15.98 5.54
CA SER A 465 -14.90 17.30 4.97
C SER A 465 -13.42 17.50 4.68
N VAL A 466 -12.51 17.03 5.55
CA VAL A 466 -11.06 17.04 5.29
C VAL A 466 -10.71 16.19 4.07
N ALA A 467 -11.25 14.97 3.96
CA ALA A 467 -11.00 14.10 2.81
C ALA A 467 -11.52 14.71 1.49
N ALA A 468 -12.71 15.33 1.51
CA ALA A 468 -13.26 16.03 0.35
C ALA A 468 -12.42 17.27 -0.03
N ALA A 469 -11.87 18.00 0.94
CA ALA A 469 -10.97 19.12 0.70
C ALA A 469 -9.64 18.67 0.08
N ILE A 470 -9.08 17.55 0.55
CA ILE A 470 -7.91 16.91 -0.09
C ILE A 470 -8.26 16.53 -1.53
N GLY A 471 -9.45 15.99 -1.77
CA GLY A 471 -9.96 15.73 -3.12
C GLY A 471 -10.01 16.98 -4.00
N ALA A 472 -10.54 18.10 -3.50
CA ALA A 472 -10.57 19.37 -4.23
C ALA A 472 -9.16 19.89 -4.57
N CYS A 473 -8.20 19.73 -3.66
CA CYS A 473 -6.79 20.05 -3.91
C CYS A 473 -6.17 19.15 -4.99
N PHE A 474 -6.47 17.85 -4.98
CA PHE A 474 -6.05 16.93 -6.04
C PHE A 474 -6.63 17.29 -7.40
N PHE A 475 -7.87 17.79 -7.44
CA PHE A 475 -8.49 18.27 -8.68
C PHE A 475 -7.73 19.49 -9.22
N MET A 476 -7.46 20.47 -8.35
CA MET A 476 -6.67 21.65 -8.71
C MET A 476 -5.25 21.28 -9.19
N LEU A 477 -4.63 20.27 -8.57
CA LEU A 477 -3.34 19.74 -8.99
C LEU A 477 -3.41 19.06 -10.36
N SER A 478 -4.42 18.21 -10.60
CA SER A 478 -4.67 17.57 -11.90
C SER A 478 -4.73 18.60 -13.02
N ASP A 479 -5.54 19.64 -12.84
CA ASP A 479 -5.76 20.64 -13.89
C ASP A 479 -4.54 21.53 -14.10
N SER A 480 -3.79 21.79 -13.03
CA SER A 480 -2.49 22.47 -13.10
C SER A 480 -1.48 21.65 -13.92
N LEU A 481 -1.41 20.34 -13.69
CA LEU A 481 -0.55 19.42 -14.43
C LEU A 481 -0.97 19.31 -15.90
N LEU A 482 -2.28 19.22 -16.17
CA LEU A 482 -2.85 19.16 -17.51
C LEU A 482 -2.56 20.45 -18.29
N ALA A 483 -2.78 21.60 -17.67
CA ALA A 483 -2.52 22.90 -18.27
C ALA A 483 -1.03 23.12 -18.51
N THR A 484 -0.17 22.74 -17.56
CA THR A 484 1.29 22.80 -17.72
C THR A 484 1.75 21.99 -18.93
N ASN A 485 1.33 20.72 -19.01
CA ASN A 485 1.69 19.83 -20.11
C ASN A 485 1.17 20.32 -21.48
N LYS A 486 0.05 21.06 -21.49
CA LYS A 486 -0.59 21.53 -22.71
C LYS A 486 -0.07 22.88 -23.20
N PHE A 487 0.23 23.81 -22.29
CA PHE A 487 0.47 25.22 -22.63
C PHE A 487 1.85 25.75 -22.25
N ALA A 488 2.59 25.07 -21.38
CA ALA A 488 3.89 25.56 -20.91
C ALA A 488 5.03 24.58 -21.24
N LEU A 489 5.04 23.42 -20.58
CA LEU A 489 6.14 22.45 -20.69
C LEU A 489 5.57 21.04 -20.72
N GLN A 490 5.93 20.27 -21.75
CA GLN A 490 5.67 18.84 -21.80
C GLN A 490 6.65 18.10 -20.89
N PHE A 491 6.14 17.17 -20.08
CA PHE A 491 6.98 16.40 -19.15
C PHE A 491 6.65 14.90 -19.17
N PRO A 492 7.61 14.01 -18.86
CA PRO A 492 7.38 12.57 -18.80
C PRO A 492 6.27 12.22 -17.81
N MET A 493 5.49 11.19 -18.11
CA MET A 493 4.40 10.70 -17.24
C MET A 493 3.28 11.70 -16.96
N ALA A 494 3.16 12.78 -17.75
CA ALA A 494 2.10 13.77 -17.57
C ALA A 494 0.70 13.15 -17.55
N GLN A 495 0.39 12.24 -18.48
CA GLN A 495 -0.93 11.58 -18.51
C GLN A 495 -1.20 10.77 -17.24
N PHE A 496 -0.20 10.03 -16.75
CA PHE A 496 -0.32 9.27 -15.50
C PHE A 496 -0.60 10.21 -14.32
N LEU A 497 0.21 11.27 -14.15
CA LEU A 497 0.08 12.18 -13.01
C LEU A 497 -1.24 12.97 -13.05
N VAL A 498 -1.68 13.42 -14.23
CA VAL A 498 -2.99 14.08 -14.41
C VAL A 498 -4.12 13.13 -14.03
N LEU A 499 -4.18 11.94 -14.61
CA LEU A 499 -5.30 11.02 -14.39
C LEU A 499 -5.30 10.45 -12.97
N ALA A 500 -4.13 10.13 -12.39
CA ALA A 500 -4.03 9.65 -11.01
C ALA A 500 -4.55 10.69 -10.01
N THR A 501 -4.16 11.96 -10.18
CA THR A 501 -4.64 13.05 -9.30
C THR A 501 -6.11 13.37 -9.54
N TYR A 502 -6.58 13.35 -10.79
CA TYR A 502 -7.98 13.54 -11.16
C TYR A 502 -8.90 12.47 -10.54
N TYR A 503 -8.58 11.18 -10.70
CA TYR A 503 -9.43 10.13 -10.15
C TYR A 503 -9.36 10.05 -8.63
N MET A 504 -8.21 10.35 -8.02
CA MET A 504 -8.11 10.51 -6.57
C MET A 504 -9.06 11.63 -6.09
N ALA A 505 -9.11 12.76 -6.81
CA ALA A 505 -10.04 13.83 -6.51
C ALA A 505 -11.50 13.35 -6.57
N GLN A 506 -11.90 12.71 -7.67
CA GLN A 506 -13.27 12.23 -7.85
C GLN A 506 -13.68 11.19 -6.81
N ILE A 507 -12.81 10.22 -6.50
CA ILE A 507 -13.07 9.19 -5.48
C ILE A 507 -13.23 9.83 -4.10
N LEU A 508 -12.31 10.72 -3.70
CA LEU A 508 -12.35 11.38 -2.40
C LEU A 508 -13.59 12.26 -2.25
N ILE A 509 -13.95 13.03 -3.28
CA ILE A 509 -15.14 13.88 -3.27
C ILE A 509 -16.41 13.02 -3.24
N ALA A 510 -16.56 12.05 -4.15
CA ALA A 510 -17.75 11.22 -4.22
C ALA A 510 -18.03 10.46 -2.92
N ARG A 511 -16.98 9.90 -2.30
CA ARG A 511 -17.07 9.15 -1.05
C ARG A 511 -17.36 10.03 0.16
N ASN A 512 -16.71 11.18 0.26
CA ASN A 512 -16.67 11.97 1.51
C ASN A 512 -17.44 13.30 1.47
N ALA A 513 -18.15 13.61 0.38
CA ALA A 513 -18.85 14.89 0.29
C ALA A 513 -19.92 15.06 1.39
N ARG A 514 -20.58 13.98 1.83
CA ARG A 514 -21.57 14.07 2.92
C ARG A 514 -20.88 14.24 4.28
N PRO A 515 -21.35 15.13 5.16
CA PRO A 515 -20.93 15.15 6.55
C PRO A 515 -21.41 13.88 7.28
N ASP A 516 -20.63 13.40 8.24
CA ASP A 516 -21.02 12.28 9.09
C ASP A 516 -22.33 12.61 9.83
N ALA A 517 -23.31 11.70 9.82
CA ALA A 517 -24.65 11.93 10.39
C ALA A 517 -24.64 12.33 11.89
N VAL A 518 -23.56 11.99 12.61
CA VAL A 518 -23.35 12.36 14.01
C VAL A 518 -23.11 13.86 14.18
N ALA A 519 -22.49 14.53 13.20
CA ALA A 519 -22.23 15.97 13.25
C ALA A 519 -23.51 16.82 13.09
N SER A 520 -24.56 16.28 12.46
CA SER A 520 -25.85 16.97 12.30
C SER A 520 -26.75 16.97 13.53
N MET A 521 -26.36 16.28 14.62
CA MET A 521 -27.14 16.19 15.86
C MET A 521 -26.64 17.09 16.99
N LEU A 522 -25.49 17.76 16.85
CA LEU A 522 -25.01 18.71 17.85
C LEU A 522 -25.48 20.13 17.50
N PRO A 523 -26.24 20.81 18.38
CA PRO A 523 -26.54 22.22 18.18
C PRO A 523 -25.25 23.03 18.18
N ALA A 524 -25.13 23.93 17.22
CA ALA A 524 -24.01 24.86 17.11
C ALA A 524 -24.05 25.87 18.28
N SER A 525 -23.26 25.59 19.32
CA SER A 525 -22.91 26.56 20.35
C SER A 525 -21.39 26.61 20.47
N PRO A 526 -20.74 27.79 20.39
CA PRO A 526 -19.32 27.88 20.70
C PRO A 526 -19.12 27.68 22.22
N PRO A 527 -18.02 27.04 22.66
CA PRO A 527 -17.68 27.04 24.07
C PRO A 527 -17.33 28.48 24.47
N ALA A 528 -18.07 29.03 25.43
CA ALA A 528 -17.67 30.26 26.11
C ALA A 528 -16.31 30.03 26.79
N PRO A 529 -15.41 31.04 26.83
CA PRO A 529 -14.15 30.91 27.54
C PRO A 529 -14.42 30.76 29.04
N ALA A 530 -13.92 29.67 29.63
CA ALA A 530 -13.92 29.47 31.06
C ALA A 530 -13.13 30.60 31.73
N ALA A 531 -13.80 31.41 32.54
CA ALA A 531 -13.15 32.35 33.44
C ALA A 531 -12.33 31.56 34.47
N LEU A 532 -11.04 31.86 34.56
CA LEU A 532 -10.17 31.36 35.63
C LEU A 532 -10.68 31.88 36.99
N PRO A 533 -10.70 31.05 38.04
CA PRO A 533 -10.96 31.54 39.39
C PRO A 533 -9.79 32.43 39.83
N ALA A 534 -10.11 33.63 40.28
CA ALA A 534 -9.17 34.56 40.89
C ALA A 534 -8.48 33.89 42.09
N ALA A 535 -7.16 33.98 42.12
CA ALA A 535 -6.35 33.55 43.24
C ALA A 535 -6.64 34.41 44.48
N VAL A 536 -6.85 33.74 45.61
CA VAL A 536 -6.86 34.32 46.95
C VAL A 536 -5.44 34.84 47.26
N ARG A 537 -5.35 36.12 47.60
CA ARG A 537 -4.42 36.62 48.62
C ARG A 537 -5.23 36.93 49.87
#